data_AF-A0A956VBE3-F1
#
_entry.id   AF-A0A956VBE3-F1
#
_cell.length_a   1.000
_cell.length_b   1.000
_cell.length_c   1.000
_cell.angle_alpha   90.00
_cell.angle_beta   90.00
_cell.angle_gamma   90.00
#
_symmetry.space_group_name_H-M   'P 1'
#
loop_
_entity.id
_entity.type
_entity.pdbx_description
1 polymer ?
#
loop_
_entity_poly.entity_id
_entity_poly.type
_entity_poly.pdbx_seq_one_letter_code
_entity_poly.pdbx_strand_id
1 'polypeptide(L)'
;MPAIAFSAPQKQTLELDYETLKPFIKQVITNFLVEQLCMLINVNLPLKPTNIVWTRQSVRHYEGHVVEGKDPMGRQHYWFAAQPIEAVEKGTDR
;
A
#
# COMPACT_ATOMS: atom_id res chain seq x y z
N MET A 1 20.17 -4.88 11.00
CA MET A 1 20.22 -3.43 10.69
C MET A 1 18.79 -2.90 10.72
N PRO A 2 18.54 -1.73 11.33
CA PRO A 2 17.24 -1.06 11.25
C PRO A 2 16.92 -0.64 9.81
N ALA A 3 15.68 -0.85 9.35
CA ALA A 3 15.24 -0.46 8.00
C ALA A 3 13.77 -0.01 7.95
N ILE A 4 13.46 0.87 7.00
CA ILE A 4 12.12 1.38 6.73
C ILE A 4 11.83 1.27 5.23
N ALA A 5 10.68 0.70 4.87
CA ALA A 5 10.14 0.77 3.51
C ALA A 5 9.04 1.83 3.45
N PHE A 6 9.12 2.74 2.47
CA PHE A 6 8.10 3.77 2.23
C PHE A 6 7.40 3.50 0.90
N SER A 7 6.09 3.65 0.89
CA SER A 7 5.25 3.52 -0.31
C SER A 7 4.12 4.55 -0.30
N ALA A 8 3.73 5.02 -1.48
CA ALA A 8 2.57 5.88 -1.66
C ALA A 8 1.79 5.43 -2.90
N PRO A 9 0.45 5.50 -2.91
CA PRO A 9 -0.34 5.09 -4.05
C PRO A 9 -0.15 6.07 -5.21
N GLN A 10 0.29 5.57 -6.35
CA GLN A 10 0.36 6.38 -7.57
C GLN A 10 -0.90 6.15 -8.40
N LYS A 11 -1.63 7.23 -8.67
CA LYS A 11 -2.72 7.22 -9.67
C LYS A 11 -2.13 7.70 -11.00
N GLN A 12 -2.48 7.04 -12.11
CA GLN A 12 -1.94 7.35 -13.45
C GLN A 12 -2.06 8.83 -13.85
N THR A 13 -3.03 9.55 -13.28
CA THR A 13 -3.34 10.95 -13.61
C THR A 13 -2.84 11.97 -12.60
N LEU A 14 -2.20 11.54 -11.51
CA LEU A 14 -1.80 12.42 -10.41
C LEU A 14 -0.35 12.14 -10.04
N GLU A 15 0.51 13.13 -10.30
CA GLU A 15 1.87 13.12 -9.75
C GLU A 15 1.82 13.21 -8.23
N LEU A 16 2.78 12.54 -7.60
CA LEU A 16 2.93 12.54 -6.15
C LEU A 16 3.53 13.88 -5.70
N ASP A 17 2.80 14.61 -4.85
CA ASP A 17 3.34 15.82 -4.22
C ASP A 17 4.19 15.44 -2.99
N TYR A 18 5.51 15.37 -3.19
CA TYR A 18 6.46 15.04 -2.13
C TYR A 18 6.53 16.10 -1.03
N GLU A 19 6.21 17.37 -1.30
CA GLU A 19 6.25 18.41 -0.26
C GLU A 19 5.14 18.19 0.78
N THR A 20 3.97 17.71 0.36
CA THR A 20 2.91 17.30 1.28
C THR A 20 3.30 16.08 2.13
N LEU A 21 4.10 15.15 1.60
CA LEU A 21 4.49 13.92 2.30
C LEU A 21 5.67 14.10 3.27
N LYS A 22 6.58 15.02 2.94
CA LYS A 22 7.85 15.25 3.65
C LYS A 22 7.73 15.45 5.16
N PRO A 23 6.75 16.20 5.71
CA PRO A 23 6.59 16.32 7.16
C PRO A 23 6.33 14.97 7.85
N PHE A 24 5.52 14.12 7.23
CA PHE A 24 5.17 12.80 7.78
C PHE A 24 6.33 11.83 7.66
N ILE A 25 7.06 11.85 6.54
CA ILE A 25 8.29 11.05 6.38
C ILE A 25 9.30 11.41 7.46
N LYS A 26 9.53 12.72 7.70
CA LYS A 26 10.42 13.19 8.75
C LYS A 26 9.99 12.70 10.14
N GLN A 27 8.68 12.79 10.44
CA GLN A 27 8.14 12.34 11.72
C GLN A 27 8.34 10.84 11.94
N VAL A 28 8.07 10.01 10.92
CA VAL A 28 8.29 8.56 10.98
C VAL A 28 9.77 8.24 11.25
N ILE A 29 10.70 8.85 10.51
CA ILE A 29 12.14 8.61 10.70
C ILE A 29 12.56 9.02 12.10
N THR A 30 12.07 10.16 12.59
CA THR A 30 12.40 10.66 13.93
C THR A 30 11.93 9.68 15.01
N ASN A 31 10.67 9.23 14.94
CA ASN A 31 10.12 8.28 15.91
C ASN A 31 10.87 6.94 15.86
N PHE A 32 11.17 6.43 14.67
CA PHE A 32 11.90 5.18 14.49
C PHE A 32 13.30 5.20 15.11
N LEU A 33 14.04 6.32 14.97
CA LEU A 33 15.37 6.48 15.54
C LEU A 33 15.35 6.63 17.07
N VAL A 34 14.30 7.24 17.62
CA VAL A 34 14.17 7.47 19.07
C VAL A 34 13.68 6.22 19.80
N GLU A 35 12.66 5.55 19.27
CA GLU A 35 11.97 4.48 19.98
C GLU A 35 12.82 3.19 20.05
N GLN A 36 13.69 2.91 19.07
CA GLN A 36 14.51 1.68 19.00
C GLN A 36 13.73 0.35 19.16
N LEU A 37 12.39 0.38 19.12
CA LEU A 37 11.53 -0.75 19.44
C LEU A 37 11.42 -1.79 18.31
N CYS A 38 11.67 -1.40 17.06
CA CYS A 38 11.44 -2.23 15.88
C CYS A 38 12.62 -2.19 14.91
N MET A 39 13.10 -3.37 14.46
CA MET A 39 14.19 -3.43 13.48
C MET A 39 13.75 -3.23 12.03
N LEU A 40 12.46 -3.38 11.73
CA LEU A 40 11.93 -3.29 10.37
C LEU A 40 10.47 -2.82 10.39
N ILE A 41 10.17 -1.76 9.63
CA ILE A 41 8.80 -1.23 9.51
C ILE A 41 8.43 -0.95 8.04
N ASN A 42 7.15 -1.16 7.72
CA ASN A 42 6.54 -0.82 6.43
C ASN A 42 5.60 0.38 6.61
N VAL A 43 5.74 1.40 5.75
CA VAL A 43 5.03 2.67 5.88
C VAL A 43 4.35 3.01 4.56
N ASN A 44 3.02 3.06 4.60
CA ASN A 44 2.19 3.50 3.49
C ASN A 44 1.69 4.93 3.76
N LEU A 45 1.97 5.87 2.85
CA LEU A 45 1.44 7.23 2.91
C LEU A 45 0.30 7.40 1.91
N PRO A 46 -0.91 7.82 2.30
CA PRO A 46 -1.91 8.27 1.33
C PRO A 46 -1.44 9.58 0.68
N LEU A 47 -2.08 9.98 -0.43
CA LEU A 47 -1.74 11.22 -1.15
C LEU A 47 -1.87 12.50 -0.30
N LYS A 48 -2.76 12.48 0.70
CA LYS A 48 -3.04 13.60 1.60
C LYS A 48 -3.09 13.07 3.05
N PRO A 49 -1.93 12.79 3.65
CA PRO A 49 -1.87 12.28 5.02
C PRO A 49 -2.34 13.32 6.03
N THR A 50 -3.01 12.87 7.08
CA THR A 50 -3.54 13.71 8.17
C THR A 50 -2.97 13.33 9.53
N ASN A 51 -2.60 12.06 9.73
CA ASN A 51 -2.03 11.53 10.96
C ASN A 51 -1.19 10.27 10.70
N ILE A 52 -0.42 9.84 11.71
CA ILE A 52 0.34 8.58 11.73
C ILE A 52 -0.33 7.64 12.72
N VAL A 53 -0.51 6.38 12.32
CA VAL A 53 -1.12 5.33 13.14
C VAL A 53 -0.31 4.05 12.99
N TRP A 54 -0.02 3.38 14.10
CA TRP A 54 0.51 2.02 14.09
C TRP A 54 -0.59 1.04 13.70
N THR A 55 -0.33 0.23 12.69
CA THR A 55 -1.26 -0.76 12.17
C THR A 55 -0.61 -2.13 12.13
N ARG A 56 -1.44 -3.17 12.07
CA ARG A 56 -0.99 -4.52 11.69
C ARG A 56 -1.23 -4.75 10.19
N GLN A 57 -0.58 -5.76 9.63
CA GLN A 57 -0.80 -6.14 8.25
C GLN A 57 -2.27 -6.54 8.01
N SER A 58 -2.86 -6.01 6.93
CA SER A 58 -4.12 -6.48 6.38
C SER A 58 -3.88 -7.84 5.69
N VAL A 59 -4.54 -8.87 6.20
CA VAL A 59 -4.55 -10.21 5.60
C VAL A 59 -5.99 -10.50 5.21
N ARG A 60 -6.22 -10.73 3.91
CA ARG A 60 -7.56 -10.96 3.36
C ARG A 60 -7.53 -12.10 2.38
N HIS A 61 -8.63 -12.84 2.34
CA HIS A 61 -8.87 -13.82 1.28
C HIS A 61 -9.28 -13.11 -0.01
N TYR A 62 -8.84 -13.65 -1.14
CA TYR A 62 -9.18 -13.17 -2.47
C TYR A 62 -9.82 -14.30 -3.26
N GLU A 63 -10.94 -14.02 -3.92
CA GLU A 63 -11.54 -14.94 -4.87
C GLU A 63 -10.77 -14.85 -6.19
N GLY A 64 -10.28 -16.01 -6.66
CA GLY A 64 -9.61 -16.11 -7.95
C GLY A 64 -10.62 -15.98 -9.09
N HIS A 65 -10.73 -14.80 -9.68
CA HIS A 65 -11.57 -14.57 -10.84
C HIS A 65 -10.74 -14.56 -12.13
N VAL A 66 -11.09 -15.42 -13.09
CA VAL A 66 -10.44 -15.53 -14.39
C VAL A 66 -11.44 -15.16 -15.48
N VAL A 67 -11.13 -14.14 -16.27
CA VAL A 67 -11.98 -13.69 -17.38
C VAL A 67 -11.35 -14.07 -18.70
N GLU A 68 -12.05 -14.89 -19.48
CA GLU A 68 -11.60 -15.25 -20.83
C GLU A 68 -11.68 -14.08 -21.80
N GLY A 69 -10.70 -13.97 -22.69
CA GLY A 69 -10.69 -12.96 -23.74
C GLY A 69 -10.01 -13.45 -25.01
N LYS A 70 -10.25 -12.73 -26.11
CA LYS A 70 -9.53 -12.90 -27.37
C LYS A 70 -8.90 -11.59 -27.78
N ASP A 71 -7.66 -11.66 -28.24
CA ASP A 71 -6.97 -10.48 -28.73
C ASP A 71 -7.45 -10.12 -30.16
N PRO A 72 -7.02 -8.97 -30.71
CA PRO A 72 -7.41 -8.57 -32.07
C PRO A 72 -7.01 -9.55 -33.18
N MET A 73 -6.09 -10.49 -32.92
CA MET A 73 -5.66 -11.54 -33.85
C MET A 73 -6.42 -12.86 -33.64
N GLY A 74 -7.39 -12.90 -32.72
CA GLY A 74 -8.20 -14.07 -32.39
C GLY A 74 -7.55 -15.06 -31.42
N ARG A 75 -6.38 -14.74 -30.85
CA ARG A 75 -5.68 -15.60 -29.90
C ARG A 75 -6.35 -15.54 -28.53
N GLN A 76 -6.56 -16.70 -27.92
CA GLN A 76 -7.15 -16.82 -26.58
C GLN A 76 -6.20 -16.27 -25.52
N HIS A 77 -6.74 -15.55 -24.55
CA HIS A 77 -6.05 -15.11 -23.35
C HIS A 77 -6.99 -15.14 -22.14
N TYR A 78 -6.42 -14.94 -20.96
CA TYR A 78 -7.13 -14.97 -19.68
C TYR A 78 -6.67 -13.79 -18.83
N TRP A 79 -7.62 -12.99 -18.35
CA TRP A 79 -7.36 -11.93 -17.37
C TRP A 79 -7.53 -12.48 -15.97
N PHE A 80 -6.56 -12.21 -15.10
CA PHE A 80 -6.68 -12.51 -13.68
C PHE A 80 -7.15 -11.25 -12.95
N ALA A 81 -8.34 -11.31 -12.36
CA ALA A 81 -9.03 -10.17 -11.76
C ALA A 81 -9.47 -10.51 -10.33
N ALA A 82 -8.54 -10.99 -9.51
CA ALA A 82 -8.83 -11.40 -8.14
C ALA A 82 -9.41 -10.24 -7.31
N GLN A 83 -10.48 -10.52 -6.56
CA GLN A 83 -11.17 -9.54 -5.73
C GLN A 83 -11.16 -9.97 -4.26
N PRO A 84 -11.00 -9.04 -3.31
CA PRO A 84 -11.06 -9.38 -1.88
C PRO A 84 -12.50 -9.76 -1.51
N ILE A 85 -12.67 -10.85 -0.76
CA ILE A 85 -14.01 -11.30 -0.29
C ILE A 85 -14.43 -10.69 1.04
N GLU A 86 -13.50 -10.05 1.74
CA GLU A 86 -13.70 -9.46 3.06
C GLU A 86 -13.50 -7.94 3.04
N ALA A 87 -14.27 -7.25 3.88
CA ALA A 87 -14.03 -5.84 4.19
C ALA A 87 -12.67 -5.65 4.87
N VAL A 88 -12.13 -4.44 4.76
CA VAL A 88 -10.90 -4.09 5.47
C VAL A 88 -11.18 -3.98 6.97
N GLU A 89 -10.39 -4.68 7.78
CA GLU A 89 -10.52 -4.61 9.23
C GLU A 89 -9.87 -3.34 9.80
N LYS A 90 -10.52 -2.75 10.81
CA LYS A 90 -10.01 -1.56 11.51
C LYS A 90 -8.66 -1.85 12.16
N GLY A 91 -7.73 -0.91 12.04
CA GLY A 91 -6.37 -1.04 12.59
C GLY A 91 -5.42 -1.82 11.69
N THR A 92 -5.84 -2.18 10.47
CA THR A 92 -4.95 -2.68 9.42
C THR A 92 -4.40 -1.54 8.55
N ASP A 93 -3.40 -1.84 7.73
CA ASP A 93 -2.71 -0.88 6.84
C ASP A 93 -3.45 -0.60 5.52
N ARG A 94 -4.69 -1.10 5.34
CA ARG A 94 -5.50 -0.92 4.13
C ARG A 94 -6.73 -0.05 4.36
#